data_AF-A0A938WD93-F1
#
_entry.id   AF-A0A938WD93-F1
#
_cell.length_a   1.000
_cell.length_b   1.000
_cell.length_c   1.000
_cell.angle_alpha   90.00
_cell.angle_beta   90.00
_cell.angle_gamma   90.00
#
_symmetry.space_group_name_H-M   'P 1'
#
loop_
_entity.id
_entity.type
_entity.pdbx_description
1 polymer ?
#
loop_
_entity_poly.entity_id
_entity_poly.type
_entity_poly.pdbx_seq_one_letter_code
_entity_poly.pdbx_strand_id
1 'polypeptide(L)'
;MAAAPSRRRQGWDREFRIAAPLLGFGLLIMPLLIYLAGVLTLGPYDGGLLAFLKALYLALLRLAPTAWLLVTGPFLLFTALRLLSRPLRRRR
;
A
#
# COMPACT_ATOMS: atom_id res chain seq x y z
N MET A 1 33.65 32.37 7.02
CA MET A 1 32.22 32.27 7.40
C MET A 1 31.50 31.44 6.37
N ALA A 2 30.85 30.36 6.82
CA ALA A 2 30.28 29.31 5.99
C ALA A 2 28.85 29.64 5.51
N ALA A 3 28.52 29.24 4.27
CA ALA A 3 27.14 29.03 3.83
C ALA A 3 27.07 27.66 3.15
N ALA A 4 26.66 26.64 3.92
CA ALA A 4 26.39 25.31 3.39
C ALA A 4 25.03 25.31 2.66
N PRO A 5 24.94 24.84 1.40
CA PRO A 5 23.68 24.84 0.68
C PRO A 5 22.71 23.81 1.27
N SER A 6 21.45 24.23 1.32
CA SER A 6 20.27 23.55 1.85
C SER A 6 20.03 22.15 1.26
N ARG A 7 20.51 21.09 1.93
CA ARG A 7 20.27 19.68 1.56
C ARG A 7 18.87 19.12 1.90
N ARG A 8 17.97 19.88 2.53
CA ARG A 8 16.68 19.34 3.04
C ARG A 8 15.53 19.26 2.04
N ARG A 9 15.55 20.00 0.92
CA ARG A 9 14.40 20.01 -0.03
C ARG A 9 14.43 18.88 -1.07
N GLN A 10 15.60 18.37 -1.46
CA GLN A 10 15.71 17.32 -2.50
C GLN A 10 15.19 15.94 -2.06
N GLY A 11 15.03 15.69 -0.76
CA GLY A 11 14.48 14.43 -0.26
C GLY A 11 12.99 14.26 -0.58
N TRP A 12 12.21 15.34 -0.49
CA TRP A 12 10.75 15.30 -0.62
C TRP A 12 10.29 15.00 -2.04
N ASP A 13 10.92 15.61 -3.06
CA ASP A 13 10.58 15.33 -4.47
C ASP A 13 10.90 13.87 -4.87
N ARG A 14 11.97 13.33 -4.29
CA ARG A 14 12.40 11.95 -4.54
C ARG A 14 11.52 10.94 -3.81
N GLU A 15 11.14 11.24 -2.57
CA GLU A 15 10.19 10.47 -1.80
C GLU A 15 8.80 10.48 -2.45
N PHE A 16 8.32 11.62 -2.93
CA PHE A 16 7.05 11.70 -3.67
C PHE A 16 7.07 10.89 -4.98
N ARG A 17 8.18 10.90 -5.73
CA ARG A 17 8.31 10.09 -6.96
C ARG A 17 8.28 8.59 -6.70
N ILE A 18 8.63 8.14 -5.50
CA ILE A 18 8.56 6.73 -5.10
C ILE A 18 7.22 6.42 -4.44
N ALA A 19 6.71 7.32 -3.59
CA ALA A 19 5.46 7.16 -2.87
C ALA A 19 4.25 7.20 -3.79
N ALA A 20 4.23 8.08 -4.80
CA ALA A 20 3.11 8.19 -5.74
C ALA A 20 2.83 6.89 -6.53
N PRO A 21 3.82 6.22 -7.17
CA PRO A 21 3.56 4.95 -7.84
C PRO A 21 3.25 3.82 -6.84
N LEU A 22 3.84 3.82 -5.64
CA LEU A 22 3.48 2.84 -4.60
C LEU A 22 2.03 3.01 -4.13
N LEU A 23 1.58 4.25 -3.93
CA LEU A 23 0.20 4.57 -3.57
C LEU A 23 -0.74 4.23 -4.71
N GLY A 24 -0.41 4.57 -5.95
CA GLY A 24 -1.19 4.19 -7.13
C GLY A 24 -1.30 2.66 -7.26
N PHE A 25 -0.20 1.93 -7.05
CA PHE A 25 -0.19 0.48 -7.04
C PHE A 25 -1.09 -0.10 -5.93
N GLY A 26 -0.95 0.40 -4.70
CA GLY A 26 -1.79 -0.02 -3.57
C GLY A 26 -3.27 0.36 -3.73
N LEU A 27 -3.56 1.46 -4.42
CA LEU A 27 -4.93 1.93 -4.58
C LEU A 27 -5.63 1.32 -5.80
N LEU A 28 -4.91 0.92 -6.85
CA LEU A 28 -5.51 0.40 -8.08
C LEU A 28 -5.25 -1.10 -8.28
N ILE A 29 -4.00 -1.55 -8.14
CA ILE A 29 -3.62 -2.93 -8.44
C ILE A 29 -4.04 -3.87 -7.31
N MET A 30 -3.87 -3.44 -6.06
CA MET A 30 -4.27 -4.27 -4.91
C MET A 30 -5.76 -4.59 -4.86
N PRO A 31 -6.69 -3.64 -5.06
CA PRO A 31 -8.12 -3.97 -5.10
C PRO A 31 -8.49 -5.00 -6.16
N LEU A 32 -7.87 -4.92 -7.34
CA LEU A 32 -8.06 -5.90 -8.42
C LEU A 32 -7.59 -7.30 -8.00
N LEU A 33 -6.41 -7.39 -7.38
CA LEU A 33 -5.86 -8.66 -6.89
C LEU A 33 -6.71 -9.24 -5.76
N ILE A 34 -7.21 -8.41 -4.85
CA ILE A 34 -8.09 -8.83 -3.75
C ILE A 34 -9.43 -9.34 -4.30
N TYR A 35 -10.01 -8.64 -5.27
CA TYR A 35 -11.22 -9.08 -5.94
C TYR A 35 -11.00 -10.44 -6.60
N LEU A 36 -9.92 -10.60 -7.37
CA LEU A 36 -9.60 -11.85 -8.04
C LEU A 36 -9.38 -12.99 -7.04
N ALA A 37 -8.60 -12.77 -5.99
CA ALA A 37 -8.39 -13.76 -4.94
C ALA A 37 -9.71 -14.13 -4.25
N GLY A 38 -10.58 -13.16 -3.98
CA GLY A 38 -11.90 -13.40 -3.42
C GLY A 38 -12.80 -14.21 -4.35
N VAL A 39 -12.83 -13.89 -5.65
CA VAL A 39 -13.60 -14.66 -6.64
C VAL A 39 -13.10 -16.11 -6.73
N LEU A 40 -11.79 -16.32 -6.70
CA LEU A 40 -11.19 -17.65 -6.78
C LEU A 40 -11.38 -18.49 -5.50
N THR A 41 -11.56 -17.86 -4.34
CA THR A 41 -11.62 -18.57 -3.03
C THR A 41 -13.03 -18.66 -2.46
N LEU A 42 -13.82 -17.60 -2.58
CA LEU A 42 -15.16 -17.44 -2.00
C LEU A 42 -16.26 -17.54 -3.05
N GLY A 43 -15.89 -17.51 -4.34
CA GLY A 43 -16.83 -17.46 -5.45
C GLY A 43 -17.21 -16.03 -5.86
N PRO A 44 -18.11 -15.89 -6.85
CA PRO A 44 -18.46 -14.60 -7.43
C PRO A 44 -19.04 -13.63 -6.38
N TYR A 45 -18.57 -12.39 -6.38
CA TYR A 45 -19.18 -11.33 -5.57
C TYR A 45 -20.52 -10.88 -6.16
N ASP A 46 -21.51 -10.68 -5.30
CA ASP A 46 -22.78 -10.05 -5.67
C ASP A 46 -22.56 -8.65 -6.22
N GLY A 47 -22.96 -8.43 -7.48
CA GLY A 47 -22.75 -7.16 -8.20
C GLY A 47 -21.37 -6.98 -8.85
N GLY A 48 -20.49 -7.99 -8.75
CA GLY A 48 -19.21 -8.04 -9.47
C GLY A 48 -18.19 -6.96 -9.10
N LEU A 49 -17.23 -6.74 -10.01
CA LEU A 49 -16.06 -5.89 -9.77
C LEU A 49 -16.43 -4.43 -9.42
N LEU A 50 -17.40 -3.85 -10.13
CA LEU A 50 -17.83 -2.46 -9.90
C LEU A 50 -18.49 -2.28 -8.53
N ALA A 51 -19.31 -3.23 -8.09
CA ALA A 51 -19.91 -3.18 -6.76
C ALA A 51 -18.84 -3.28 -5.65
N PHE A 52 -17.87 -4.18 -5.84
CA PHE A 52 -16.73 -4.32 -4.94
C PHE A 52 -15.88 -3.04 -4.86
N LEU A 53 -15.47 -2.47 -6.00
CA LEU A 53 -14.69 -1.23 -6.05
C LEU A 53 -15.45 -0.08 -5.36
N LYS A 54 -16.74 0.07 -5.67
CA LYS A 54 -17.57 1.11 -5.05
C LYS A 54 -17.64 0.94 -3.53
N ALA A 55 -17.87 -0.27 -3.04
CA ALA A 55 -17.91 -0.55 -1.60
C ALA A 55 -16.55 -0.30 -0.93
N LEU A 56 -15.44 -0.73 -1.56
CA LEU A 56 -14.09 -0.55 -1.03
C LEU A 56 -13.70 0.93 -0.96
N TYR A 57 -13.91 1.70 -2.04
CA TYR A 57 -13.59 3.13 -2.04
C TYR A 57 -14.49 3.92 -1.09
N LEU A 58 -15.76 3.56 -0.97
CA LEU A 58 -16.65 4.17 0.02
C LEU A 58 -16.16 3.90 1.44
N ALA A 59 -15.68 2.69 1.73
CA ALA A 59 -15.12 2.33 3.02
C ALA A 59 -13.81 3.07 3.32
N LEU A 60 -12.95 3.27 2.32
CA LEU A 60 -11.74 4.09 2.43
C LEU A 60 -12.07 5.55 2.76
N LEU A 61 -13.05 6.14 2.06
CA LEU A 61 -13.54 7.51 2.31
C LEU A 61 -14.18 7.65 3.69
N ARG A 62 -14.82 6.59 4.19
CA ARG A 62 -15.37 6.52 5.56
C ARG A 62 -14.30 6.30 6.64
N LEU A 63 -13.02 6.32 6.28
CA LEU A 63 -11.90 6.05 7.19
C LEU A 63 -12.05 4.70 7.92
N ALA A 64 -12.70 3.72 7.28
CA ALA A 64 -12.89 2.41 7.88
C ALA A 64 -11.52 1.75 8.10
N PRO A 65 -11.16 1.41 9.34
CA PRO A 65 -9.83 0.88 9.67
C PRO A 65 -9.50 -0.39 8.89
N THR A 66 -10.51 -1.23 8.66
CA THR A 66 -10.38 -2.48 7.90
C THR A 66 -10.05 -2.25 6.44
N ALA A 67 -10.64 -1.24 5.78
CA ALA A 67 -10.36 -0.92 4.38
C ALA A 67 -8.94 -0.38 4.20
N TRP A 68 -8.51 0.48 5.11
CA TRP A 68 -7.13 0.97 5.16
C TRP A 68 -6.14 -0.16 5.45
N LEU A 69 -6.45 -1.06 6.39
CA LEU A 69 -5.63 -2.24 6.67
C LEU A 69 -5.58 -3.21 5.48
N LEU A 70 -6.66 -3.33 4.71
CA LEU A 70 -6.71 -4.16 3.51
C LEU A 70 -5.75 -3.63 2.43
N VAL A 71 -5.79 -2.32 2.19
CA VAL A 71 -4.95 -1.63 1.19
C VAL A 71 -3.50 -1.56 1.64
N THR A 72 -3.26 -1.26 2.92
CA THR A 72 -1.90 -1.13 3.49
C THR A 72 -1.32 -2.47 3.94
N GLY A 73 -2.13 -3.52 4.06
CA GLY A 73 -1.77 -4.84 4.59
C GLY A 73 -0.57 -5.49 3.89
N PRO A 74 -0.51 -5.53 2.55
CA PRO A 74 0.65 -6.05 1.82
C PRO A 74 1.93 -5.27 2.10
N PHE A 75 1.83 -3.94 2.19
CA PHE A 75 2.96 -3.07 2.52
C PHE A 75 3.42 -3.27 3.97
N LEU A 76 2.47 -3.39 4.90
CA LEU A 76 2.74 -3.70 6.31
C LEU A 76 3.37 -5.08 6.46
N LEU A 77 2.86 -6.10 5.77
CA LEU A 77 3.40 -7.45 5.78
C LEU A 77 4.80 -7.48 5.19
N PHE A 78 5.03 -6.83 4.04
CA PHE A 78 6.36 -6.68 3.46
C PHE A 78 7.32 -5.96 4.41
N THR A 79 6.87 -4.87 5.04
CA THR A 79 7.67 -4.10 6.00
C THR A 79 7.99 -4.92 7.25
N ALA A 80 7.02 -5.68 7.76
CA ALA A 80 7.19 -6.59 8.89
C ALA A 80 8.18 -7.71 8.55
N LEU A 81 8.04 -8.37 7.40
CA LEU A 81 8.97 -9.39 6.93
C LEU A 81 10.38 -8.82 6.72
N ARG A 82 10.49 -7.60 6.18
CA ARG A 82 11.77 -6.90 5.99
C ARG A 82 12.42 -6.54 7.33
N LEU A 83 11.64 -6.07 8.30
CA LEU A 83 12.12 -5.78 9.65
C LEU A 83 12.55 -7.05 10.37
N LEU A 84 11.81 -8.15 10.20
CA LEU A 84 12.10 -9.44 10.82
C LEU A 84 13.33 -10.13 10.20
N SER A 85 13.56 -9.94 8.90
CA SER A 85 14.72 -10.50 8.18
C SER A 85 16.00 -9.67 8.33
N ARG A 86 15.91 -8.38 8.70
CA ARG A 86 17.07 -7.51 8.98
C ARG A 86 18.00 -8.01 10.10
N PRO A 87 17.50 -8.43 11.28
CA PRO A 87 18.37 -8.92 12.36
C PRO A 87 19.04 -10.26 12.03
N LEU A 88 18.48 -11.09 11.14
CA LEU A 88 19.09 -12.36 10.76
C LEU A 88 20.34 -12.21 9.88
N ARG A 89 20.49 -11.11 9.15
CA ARG A 89 21.62 -10.89 8.23
C ARG A 89 22.84 -10.22 8.86
N ARG A 90 22.76 -9.82 10.13
CA ARG A 90 23.89 -9.23 10.89
C ARG A 90 24.69 -10.25 11.71
N ARG A 91 24.31 -11.53 11.70
CA ARG A 91 24.97 -12.62 12.45
C ARG A 91 25.69 -13.65 11.57
N ARG A 92 25.99 -13.33 10.31
CA ARG A 92 26.93 -14.09 9.49
C ARG A 92 28.09 -13.19 9.08
#